data_AF-A0A5A9Z2X7-F1
#
_entry.id   AF-A0A5A9Z2X7-F1
#
_cell.length_a   1.000
_cell.length_b   1.000
_cell.length_c   1.000
_cell.angle_alpha   90.00
_cell.angle_beta   90.00
_cell.angle_gamma   90.00
#
_symmetry.space_group_name_H-M   'P 1'
#
loop_
_entity.id
_entity.type
_entity.pdbx_description
1 polymer ?
#
loop_
_entity_poly.entity_id
_entity_poly.type
_entity_poly.pdbx_seq_one_letter_code
_entity_poly.pdbx_strand_id
1 'polypeptide(L)'
;MKIKSAIATLAIATVLPVSSAWAQSADELAFQQLGAALKADDVERQSAIKTCVEQGIGENPAGLAKLMGVPVEQATVAWCARTTNGIAQGKLNWADISALNQGTVTPNAHSVLTTTSDGH
;
A
#
# COMPACT_ATOMS: atom_id res chain seq x y z
N MET A 1 -32.12 -67.02 -6.71
CA MET A 1 -30.64 -67.01 -6.81
C MET A 1 -30.28 -66.89 -8.29
N LYS A 2 -29.54 -65.94 -8.83
CA LYS A 2 -28.60 -64.93 -8.32
C LYS A 2 -28.75 -63.65 -9.15
N ILE A 3 -28.64 -62.51 -8.48
CA ILE A 3 -28.60 -61.15 -9.05
C ILE A 3 -27.21 -60.92 -9.63
N LYS A 4 -27.08 -60.22 -10.76
CA LYS A 4 -25.82 -59.58 -11.18
C LYS A 4 -26.08 -58.13 -11.61
N SER A 5 -25.60 -57.23 -10.76
CA SER A 5 -25.10 -55.84 -10.93
C SER A 5 -25.19 -55.22 -12.33
N ALA A 6 -25.75 -54.02 -12.51
CA ALA A 6 -25.21 -52.69 -12.13
C ALA A 6 -23.86 -52.41 -12.83
N ILE A 7 -23.57 -51.25 -13.43
CA ILE A 7 -23.59 -49.89 -12.87
C ILE A 7 -23.58 -48.88 -14.04
N ALA A 8 -24.44 -47.87 -13.97
CA ALA A 8 -24.44 -46.69 -14.83
C ALA A 8 -23.19 -45.82 -14.55
N THR A 9 -22.41 -45.52 -15.58
CA THR A 9 -21.24 -44.65 -15.46
C THR A 9 -21.70 -43.19 -15.50
N LEU A 10 -21.80 -42.56 -14.33
CA LEU A 10 -21.96 -41.12 -14.18
C LEU A 10 -20.62 -40.46 -14.52
N ALA A 11 -20.49 -39.87 -15.72
CA ALA A 11 -19.37 -39.00 -16.05
C ALA A 11 -19.58 -37.66 -15.33
N ILE A 12 -18.92 -37.48 -14.20
CA ILE A 12 -18.92 -36.23 -13.44
C ILE A 12 -18.08 -35.21 -14.22
N ALA A 13 -18.76 -34.22 -14.81
CA ALA A 13 -18.11 -33.01 -15.32
C ALA A 13 -17.56 -32.20 -14.14
N THR A 14 -16.26 -32.29 -13.90
CA THR A 14 -15.58 -31.41 -12.95
C THR A 14 -15.39 -30.04 -13.59
N VAL A 15 -16.33 -29.14 -13.33
CA VAL A 15 -16.16 -27.70 -13.54
C VAL A 15 -15.12 -27.24 -12.52
N LEU A 16 -13.87 -27.06 -12.95
CA LEU A 16 -12.90 -26.30 -12.16
C LEU A 16 -13.43 -24.86 -12.09
N PRO A 17 -13.66 -24.28 -10.89
CA PRO A 17 -13.83 -22.85 -10.81
C PRO A 17 -12.48 -22.25 -11.22
N VAL A 18 -12.44 -21.62 -12.39
CA VAL A 18 -11.42 -20.62 -12.70
C VAL A 18 -11.74 -19.45 -11.77
N SER A 19 -11.30 -19.56 -10.51
CA SER A 19 -11.30 -18.44 -9.60
C SER A 19 -10.34 -17.42 -10.22
N SER A 20 -10.91 -16.36 -10.78
CA SER A 20 -10.26 -15.16 -11.30
C SER A 20 -9.60 -14.38 -10.15
N ALA A 21 -8.69 -15.03 -9.44
CA ALA A 21 -8.03 -14.55 -8.27
C ALA A 21 -6.61 -14.11 -8.69
N TRP A 22 -6.49 -12.79 -8.89
CA TRP A 22 -5.28 -11.96 -8.83
C TRP A 22 -4.32 -11.98 -10.02
N ALA A 23 -4.57 -11.07 -10.97
CA ALA A 23 -3.48 -10.45 -11.72
C ALA A 23 -2.86 -9.33 -10.86
N GLN A 24 -2.20 -9.69 -9.75
CA GLN A 24 -1.46 -8.72 -8.96
C GLN A 24 -0.13 -8.43 -9.69
N SER A 25 0.22 -7.15 -9.88
CA SER A 25 1.47 -6.81 -10.56
C SER A 25 2.68 -7.09 -9.66
N ALA A 26 3.86 -7.27 -10.28
CA ALA A 26 5.11 -7.41 -9.53
C ALA A 26 5.37 -6.19 -8.62
N ASP A 27 5.04 -4.98 -9.10
CA ASP A 27 5.18 -3.74 -8.33
C ASP A 27 4.26 -3.71 -7.11
N GLU A 28 3.00 -4.14 -7.26
CA GLU A 28 2.06 -4.19 -6.15
C GLU A 28 2.49 -5.24 -5.11
N LEU A 29 3.03 -6.38 -5.54
CA LEU A 29 3.60 -7.37 -4.62
C LEU A 29 4.83 -6.81 -3.88
N ALA A 30 5.75 -6.16 -4.58
CA ALA A 30 6.93 -5.54 -3.97
C ALA A 30 6.53 -4.46 -2.96
N PHE A 31 5.50 -3.66 -3.29
CA PHE A 31 4.94 -2.66 -2.40
C PHE A 31 4.35 -3.28 -1.12
N GLN A 32 3.60 -4.38 -1.24
CA GLN A 32 3.06 -5.08 -0.08
C GLN A 32 4.18 -5.63 0.82
N GLN A 33 5.26 -6.17 0.23
CA GLN A 33 6.42 -6.64 0.98
C GLN A 33 7.13 -5.49 1.72
N LEU A 34 7.31 -4.35 1.06
CA LEU A 34 7.84 -3.14 1.69
C LEU A 34 6.97 -2.70 2.88
N GLY A 35 5.66 -2.61 2.69
CA GLY A 35 4.74 -2.25 3.77
C GLY A 35 4.80 -3.22 4.94
N ALA A 36 4.92 -4.52 4.68
CA ALA A 36 5.10 -5.53 5.72
C ALA A 36 6.43 -5.35 6.47
N ALA A 37 7.53 -5.09 5.77
CA ALA A 37 8.85 -4.84 6.37
C ALA A 37 8.82 -3.59 7.27
N LEU A 38 8.30 -2.47 6.74
CA LEU A 38 8.15 -1.21 7.49
C LEU A 38 7.25 -1.35 8.71
N LYS A 39 6.25 -2.25 8.67
CA LYS A 39 5.38 -2.53 9.81
C LYS A 39 6.09 -3.35 10.89
N ALA A 40 6.89 -4.34 10.48
CA ALA A 40 7.51 -5.31 11.37
C ALA A 40 8.67 -4.72 12.19
N ASP A 41 9.35 -3.69 11.67
CA ASP A 41 10.55 -3.13 12.28
C ASP A 41 10.48 -1.59 12.32
N ASP A 42 10.44 -1.02 13.53
CA ASP A 42 10.45 0.44 13.70
C ASP A 42 11.80 1.05 13.34
N VAL A 43 12.92 0.38 13.61
CA VAL A 43 14.25 0.89 13.25
C VAL A 43 14.38 1.01 11.74
N GLU A 44 13.94 -0.02 11.00
CA GLU A 44 13.90 0.03 9.54
C GLU A 44 12.97 1.14 9.03
N ARG A 45 11.81 1.31 9.67
CA ARG A 45 10.87 2.38 9.33
C ARG A 45 11.45 3.78 9.57
N GLN A 46 12.08 4.02 10.71
CA GLN A 46 12.74 5.29 11.00
C GLN A 46 13.92 5.54 10.05
N SER A 47 14.67 4.49 9.70
CA SER A 47 15.73 4.56 8.69
C SER A 47 15.18 4.99 7.34
N ALA A 48 14.10 4.38 6.87
CA ALA A 48 13.43 4.76 5.62
C ALA A 48 12.91 6.20 5.63
N ILE A 49 12.34 6.67 6.75
CA ILE A 49 11.93 8.08 6.91
C ILE A 49 13.15 8.99 6.79
N LYS A 50 14.24 8.68 7.48
CA LYS A 50 15.48 9.48 7.43
C LYS A 50 16.04 9.56 6.02
N THR A 51 16.14 8.43 5.32
CA THR A 51 16.60 8.39 3.93
C THR A 51 15.69 9.21 3.01
N CYS A 52 14.37 9.11 3.17
CA CYS A 52 13.44 9.96 2.42
C CYS A 52 13.68 11.46 2.68
N VAL A 53 13.91 11.85 3.94
CA VAL A 53 14.18 13.25 4.28
C VAL A 53 15.48 13.75 3.66
N GLU A 54 16.53 12.93 3.67
CA GLU A 54 17.82 13.25 3.04
C GLU A 54 17.72 13.38 1.52
N GLN A 55 16.85 12.59 0.87
CA GLN A 55 16.60 12.66 -0.57
C GLN A 55 15.74 13.88 -0.94
N GLY A 56 14.87 14.34 -0.05
CA GLY A 56 13.97 15.46 -0.29
C GLY A 56 12.74 15.12 -1.13
N ILE A 57 11.79 16.07 -1.21
CA ILE A 57 10.47 15.90 -1.86
C ILE A 57 10.35 16.62 -3.21
N GLY A 58 11.46 16.85 -3.90
CA GLY A 58 11.48 17.53 -5.20
C GLY A 58 11.12 19.02 -5.15
N GLU A 59 10.63 19.57 -6.27
CA GLU A 59 10.68 21.01 -6.57
C GLU A 59 9.52 21.86 -6.00
N ASN A 60 8.45 21.27 -5.44
CA ASN A 60 7.31 22.03 -4.91
C ASN A 60 7.00 21.77 -3.42
N PRO A 61 7.94 22.08 -2.50
CA PRO A 61 7.71 21.91 -1.07
C PRO A 61 6.60 22.81 -0.53
N ALA A 62 6.36 23.98 -1.13
CA ALA A 62 5.36 24.93 -0.64
C ALA A 62 3.91 24.46 -0.87
N GLY A 63 3.61 23.90 -2.05
CA GLY A 63 2.28 23.32 -2.31
C GLY A 63 1.99 22.15 -1.38
N LEU A 64 2.99 21.32 -1.11
CA LEU A 64 2.87 20.19 -0.21
C LEU A 64 2.71 20.63 1.25
N ALA A 65 3.49 21.61 1.69
CA ALA A 65 3.36 22.21 3.02
C ALA A 65 1.94 22.73 3.26
N LYS A 66 1.38 23.44 2.27
CA LYS A 66 0.02 23.97 2.31
C LYS A 66 -1.02 22.85 2.40
N LEU A 67 -0.88 21.79 1.61
CA LEU A 67 -1.76 20.62 1.67
C LEU A 67 -1.73 20.00 3.08
N MET A 68 -0.54 19.80 3.62
CA MET A 68 -0.30 19.13 4.90
C MET A 68 -0.56 20.00 6.14
N GLY A 69 -0.78 21.31 5.94
CA GLY A 69 -0.97 22.27 7.03
C GLY A 69 0.27 22.48 7.89
N VAL A 70 1.47 22.36 7.33
CA VAL A 70 2.76 22.49 8.05
C VAL A 70 3.60 23.64 7.49
N PRO A 71 4.59 24.17 8.26
CA PRO A 71 5.59 25.08 7.71
C PRO A 71 6.36 24.47 6.54
N VAL A 72 6.81 25.29 5.59
CA VAL A 72 7.51 24.82 4.37
C VAL A 72 8.80 24.08 4.73
N GLU A 73 9.50 24.54 5.76
CA GLU A 73 10.73 23.95 6.28
C GLU A 73 10.52 22.55 6.86
N GLN A 74 9.27 22.21 7.23
CA GLN A 74 8.90 20.91 7.77
C GLN A 74 8.22 20.01 6.73
N ALA A 75 7.97 20.50 5.51
CA ALA A 75 7.20 19.78 4.50
C ALA A 75 7.82 18.42 4.16
N THR A 76 9.13 18.39 3.92
CA THR A 76 9.87 17.14 3.64
C THR A 76 9.71 16.13 4.77
N VAL A 77 9.94 16.56 6.01
CA VAL A 77 9.86 15.70 7.19
C VAL A 77 8.45 15.15 7.37
N ALA A 78 7.44 16.02 7.32
CA ALA A 78 6.05 15.64 7.47
C ALA A 78 5.59 14.68 6.37
N TRP A 79 5.97 14.94 5.11
CA TRP A 79 5.66 14.06 3.99
C TRP A 79 6.25 12.66 4.16
N CYS A 80 7.56 12.60 4.41
CA CYS A 80 8.28 11.34 4.56
C CYS A 80 7.73 10.53 5.75
N ALA A 81 7.52 11.18 6.88
CA ALA A 81 6.96 10.52 8.06
C ALA A 81 5.53 10.02 7.82
N ARG A 82 4.63 10.86 7.30
CA ARG A 82 3.21 10.50 7.09
C ARG A 82 3.06 9.42 6.03
N THR A 83 3.77 9.52 4.91
CA THR A 83 3.70 8.54 3.83
C THR A 83 4.23 7.18 4.27
N THR A 84 5.45 7.12 4.81
CA THR A 84 6.05 5.86 5.26
C THR A 84 5.23 5.19 6.37
N ASN A 85 4.73 5.97 7.33
CA ASN A 85 3.82 5.44 8.36
C ASN A 85 2.47 5.00 7.78
N GLY A 86 1.94 5.73 6.79
CA GLY A 86 0.72 5.36 6.08
C GLY A 86 0.85 4.01 5.37
N ILE A 87 2.00 3.76 4.74
CA ILE A 87 2.33 2.46 4.11
C ILE A 87 2.43 1.37 5.18
N ALA A 88 3.22 1.58 6.24
CA ALA A 88 3.41 0.62 7.32
C ALA A 88 2.09 0.26 8.05
N GLN A 89 1.17 1.21 8.15
CA GLN A 89 -0.15 1.02 8.77
C GLN A 89 -1.19 0.45 7.80
N GLY A 90 -0.85 0.26 6.52
CA GLY A 90 -1.79 -0.20 5.49
C GLY A 90 -2.87 0.82 5.12
N LYS A 91 -2.68 2.09 5.47
CA LYS A 91 -3.57 3.21 5.12
C LYS A 91 -3.35 3.73 3.71
N LEU A 92 -2.15 3.51 3.16
CA LEU A 92 -1.82 3.77 1.77
C LEU A 92 -1.55 2.44 1.06
N ASN A 93 -2.21 2.24 -0.07
CA ASN A 93 -1.96 1.10 -0.95
C ASN A 93 -1.14 1.54 -2.19
N TRP A 94 -0.83 0.58 -3.06
CA TRP A 94 -0.08 0.85 -4.29
C TRP A 94 -0.75 1.89 -5.19
N ALA A 95 -2.09 1.86 -5.32
CA ALA A 95 -2.83 2.81 -6.13
C ALA A 95 -2.74 4.24 -5.58
N ASP A 96 -2.79 4.40 -4.25
CA ASP A 96 -2.61 5.70 -3.59
C ASP A 96 -1.22 6.29 -3.88
N ILE A 97 -0.16 5.48 -3.74
CA ILE A 97 1.22 5.91 -4.01
C ILE A 97 1.44 6.19 -5.50
N SER A 98 0.90 5.34 -6.37
CA SER A 98 0.97 5.55 -7.83
C SER A 98 0.26 6.85 -8.24
N ALA A 99 -0.90 7.14 -7.65
CA ALA A 99 -1.62 8.39 -7.88
C ALA A 99 -0.81 9.62 -7.39
N LEU A 100 -0.21 9.54 -6.20
CA LEU A 100 0.65 10.61 -5.68
C LEU A 100 1.85 10.90 -6.59
N ASN A 101 2.50 9.86 -7.11
CA ASN A 101 3.59 10.00 -8.08
C ASN A 101 3.14 10.65 -9.40
N GLN A 102 1.87 10.53 -9.74
CA GLN A 102 1.24 11.19 -10.89
C GLN A 102 0.68 12.58 -10.53
N GLY A 103 0.89 13.06 -9.31
CA GLY A 103 0.41 14.36 -8.82
C GLY A 103 -1.07 14.38 -8.40
N THR A 104 -1.70 13.22 -8.25
CA THR A 104 -3.10 13.09 -7.83
C THR A 104 -3.19 12.69 -6.35
N VAL A 105 -3.91 13.47 -5.56
CA VAL A 105 -4.15 13.18 -4.14
C VAL A 105 -5.47 12.41 -3.99
N THR A 106 -5.40 11.13 -3.68
CA THR A 106 -6.57 10.30 -3.36
C THR A 106 -7.16 10.67 -1.99
N PRO A 107 -8.40 10.26 -1.67
CA PRO A 107 -8.97 10.50 -0.33
C PRO A 107 -8.12 9.90 0.81
N ASN A 108 -7.57 8.70 0.63
CA ASN A 108 -6.70 8.06 1.61
C ASN A 108 -5.38 8.82 1.76
N ALA A 109 -4.76 9.21 0.64
CA ALA A 109 -3.56 10.02 0.63
C ALA A 109 -3.80 11.36 1.34
N HIS A 110 -4.89 12.06 1.03
CA HIS A 110 -5.27 13.28 1.72
C HIS A 110 -5.38 13.05 3.22
N SER A 111 -6.15 12.04 3.65
CA SER A 111 -6.32 11.73 5.07
C SER A 111 -4.99 11.49 5.78
N VAL A 112 -4.10 10.66 5.22
CA VAL A 112 -2.78 10.38 5.79
C VAL A 112 -1.92 11.63 5.84
N LEU A 113 -1.92 12.43 4.77
CA LEU A 113 -1.07 13.61 4.65
C LEU A 113 -1.55 14.79 5.47
N THR A 114 -2.82 14.89 5.82
CA THR A 114 -3.34 15.99 6.67
C THR A 114 -3.51 15.61 8.12
N THR A 115 -3.41 14.33 8.47
CA THR A 115 -3.44 13.91 9.87
C THR A 115 -2.17 14.38 10.55
N THR A 116 -2.30 15.26 11.53
CA THR A 116 -1.19 15.58 12.42
C THR A 116 -0.79 14.30 13.13
N SER A 117 0.50 13.97 13.08
CA SER A 117 1.08 12.95 13.96
C SER A 117 1.12 13.52 15.38
N ASP A 118 -0.01 13.93 15.94
CA ASP A 118 -0.09 14.35 17.33
C ASP A 118 -0.02 13.09 18.19
N GLY A 119 1.14 12.92 18.83
CA GLY A 119 1.41 11.93 19.87
C GLY A 119 2.20 10.72 19.38
N HIS A 120 3.53 10.76 19.51
CA HIS A 120 4.31 10.10 20.58
C HIS A 120 5.63 10.85 20.74
#